data_AF-A0A380N206-F1
#
_entry.id   AF-A0A380N206-F1
#
_cell.length_a   1.000
_cell.length_b   1.000
_cell.length_c   1.000
_cell.angle_alpha   90.00
_cell.angle_beta   90.00
_cell.angle_gamma   90.00
#
_symmetry.space_group_name_H-M   'P 1'
#
loop_
_entity.id
_entity.type
_entity.pdbx_description
1 polymer ?
#
loop_
_entity_poly.entity_id
_entity_poly.type
_entity_poly.pdbx_seq_one_letter_code
_entity_poly.pdbx_strand_id
1 'polypeptide(L)'
;MMQKILIFLFCLCLPAWAQSRSEKLVKAHFEYVKMVHAVAENCMQTAQDLAAKPDDKQLIIEGMRCYSFLLEKREKLENDVFKLLRRLNFPQGELSERDRQFVSMVYLIDLHLEEIGGKIEPVVKRHQSKGRK
;
A
#
# COMPACT_ATOMS: atom_id res chain seq x y z
N MET A 1 -51.77 13.76 -18.22
CA MET A 1 -50.38 13.62 -18.72
C MET A 1 -49.38 14.52 -17.97
N MET A 2 -49.58 14.76 -16.66
CA MET A 2 -48.79 15.72 -15.85
C MET A 2 -48.05 15.05 -14.67
N GLN A 3 -48.21 13.74 -14.48
CA GLN A 3 -47.71 13.02 -13.29
C GLN A 3 -46.30 12.42 -13.46
N LYS A 4 -45.77 12.41 -14.68
CA LYS A 4 -44.45 11.82 -14.99
C LYS A 4 -43.29 12.82 -14.87
N ILE A 5 -43.55 14.11 -14.73
CA ILE A 5 -42.50 15.16 -14.67
C ILE A 5 -42.02 15.40 -13.24
N LEU A 6 -42.85 15.13 -12.23
CA LEU A 6 -42.50 15.34 -10.81
C LEU A 6 -41.48 14.34 -10.25
N ILE A 7 -41.32 13.16 -10.87
CA ILE A 7 -40.35 12.14 -10.45
C ILE A 7 -38.94 12.48 -10.97
N PHE A 8 -38.82 13.18 -12.09
CA PHE A 8 -37.53 13.52 -12.70
C PHE A 8 -36.80 14.67 -11.97
N LEU A 9 -37.52 15.50 -11.23
CA LEU A 9 -36.96 16.62 -10.47
C LEU A 9 -36.49 16.23 -9.05
N PHE A 10 -36.83 15.04 -8.55
CA PHE A 10 -36.43 14.58 -7.22
C PHE A 10 -35.08 13.84 -7.19
N CYS A 11 -34.55 13.43 -8.36
CA CYS A 11 -33.25 12.76 -8.46
C CYS A 11 -32.02 13.69 -8.56
N LEU A 12 -32.22 15.00 -8.66
CA LEU A 12 -31.11 15.98 -8.69
C LEU A 12 -30.66 16.47 -7.30
N CYS A 13 -31.37 16.05 -6.25
CA CYS A 13 -30.96 16.28 -4.86
C CYS A 13 -30.36 15.00 -4.28
N LEU A 14 -29.32 14.45 -4.93
CA LEU A 14 -28.40 13.56 -4.22
C LEU A 14 -27.81 14.36 -3.05
N PRO A 15 -27.90 13.86 -1.82
CA PRO A 15 -27.59 14.66 -0.65
C PRO A 15 -26.10 14.97 -0.65
N ALA A 16 -25.75 16.26 -0.62
CA ALA A 16 -24.38 16.76 -0.40
C ALA A 16 -23.71 16.16 0.87
N TRP A 17 -24.49 15.52 1.75
CA TRP A 17 -24.05 14.79 2.92
C TRP A 17 -23.34 13.46 2.59
N ALA A 18 -23.74 12.77 1.52
CA ALA A 18 -23.11 11.52 1.09
C ALA A 18 -21.68 11.74 0.57
N GLN A 19 -21.45 12.87 -0.10
CA GLN A 19 -20.15 13.26 -0.64
C GLN A 19 -19.09 13.48 0.46
N SER A 20 -19.51 13.97 1.64
CA SER A 20 -18.60 14.22 2.78
C SER A 20 -18.01 12.95 3.41
N ARG A 21 -18.70 11.80 3.33
CA ARG A 21 -18.25 10.55 3.95
C ARG A 21 -17.35 9.76 3.02
N SER A 22 -17.66 9.73 1.71
CA SER A 22 -16.81 9.12 0.69
C SER A 22 -15.47 9.85 0.57
N GLU A 23 -15.46 11.18 0.57
CA GLU A 23 -14.23 11.96 0.47
C GLU A 23 -13.31 11.78 1.69
N LYS A 24 -13.89 11.70 2.91
CA LYS A 24 -13.14 11.37 4.14
C LYS A 24 -12.53 9.96 4.08
N LEU A 25 -13.27 8.97 3.57
CA LEU A 25 -12.79 7.60 3.41
C LEU A 25 -11.64 7.54 2.40
N VAL A 26 -11.76 8.20 1.25
CA VAL A 26 -10.69 8.29 0.24
C VAL A 26 -9.45 8.95 0.83
N LYS A 27 -9.59 10.08 1.53
CA LYS A 27 -8.47 10.75 2.20
C LYS A 27 -7.78 9.86 3.22
N ALA A 28 -8.53 9.10 4.01
CA ALA A 28 -7.97 8.17 4.98
C ALA A 28 -7.16 7.04 4.31
N HIS A 29 -7.60 6.53 3.16
CA HIS A 29 -6.84 5.54 2.38
C HIS A 29 -5.54 6.14 1.82
N PHE A 30 -5.57 7.39 1.37
CA PHE A 30 -4.37 8.08 0.89
C PHE A 30 -3.33 8.25 1.99
N GLU A 31 -3.74 8.69 3.18
CA GLU A 31 -2.83 8.83 4.31
C GLU A 31 -2.30 7.48 4.80
N TYR A 32 -3.13 6.44 4.75
CA TYR A 32 -2.68 5.07 5.03
C TYR A 32 -1.59 4.61 4.05
N VAL A 33 -1.79 4.78 2.74
CA VAL A 33 -0.80 4.42 1.72
C VAL A 33 0.50 5.20 1.91
N LYS A 34 0.45 6.50 2.18
CA LYS A 34 1.65 7.30 2.47
C LYS A 34 2.41 6.77 3.69
N MET A 35 1.70 6.44 4.76
CA MET A 35 2.31 5.86 5.95
C MET A 35 2.99 4.52 5.64
N VAL A 36 2.32 3.63 4.90
CA VAL A 36 2.92 2.34 4.51
C VAL A 36 4.13 2.55 3.60
N HIS A 37 4.09 3.52 2.68
CA HIS A 37 5.23 3.89 1.83
C HIS A 37 6.44 4.33 2.67
N ALA A 38 6.25 5.25 3.61
CA ALA A 38 7.32 5.72 4.48
C ALA A 38 7.91 4.58 5.33
N VAL A 39 7.07 3.64 5.80
CA VAL A 39 7.57 2.44 6.49
C VAL A 39 8.34 1.54 5.53
N ALA A 40 7.89 1.37 4.29
CA ALA A 40 8.58 0.57 3.29
C ALA A 40 9.98 1.11 2.97
N GLU A 41 10.13 2.43 2.84
CA GLU A 41 11.44 3.09 2.67
C GLU A 41 12.37 2.84 3.87
N ASN A 42 11.86 2.98 5.09
CA ASN A 42 12.64 2.69 6.30
C ASN A 42 13.07 1.21 6.36
N CYS A 43 12.15 0.29 6.05
CA CYS A 43 12.47 -1.13 6.00
C CYS A 43 13.50 -1.47 4.92
N MET A 44 13.47 -0.77 3.78
CA MET A 44 14.47 -0.91 2.73
C MET A 44 15.85 -0.53 3.27
N GLN A 45 15.96 0.59 3.98
CA GLN A 45 17.23 1.00 4.59
C GLN A 45 17.74 -0.05 5.58
N THR A 46 16.89 -0.55 6.47
CA THR A 46 17.25 -1.64 7.40
C THR A 46 17.71 -2.90 6.67
N ALA A 47 17.04 -3.27 5.57
CA ALA A 47 17.42 -4.43 4.76
C ALA A 47 18.77 -4.22 4.05
N GLN A 48 19.07 -3.00 3.62
CA GLN A 48 20.37 -2.63 3.05
C GLN A 48 21.49 -2.68 4.09
N ASP A 49 21.25 -2.13 5.28
CA ASP A 49 22.20 -2.17 6.39
C ASP A 49 22.48 -3.60 6.85
N LEU A 50 21.43 -4.44 6.90
CA LEU A 50 21.57 -5.86 7.18
C LEU A 50 22.36 -6.58 6.10
N ALA A 51 22.16 -6.25 4.83
CA ALA A 51 22.96 -6.84 3.75
C ALA A 51 24.46 -6.48 3.88
N ALA A 52 24.77 -5.28 4.36
CA ALA A 52 26.15 -4.86 4.65
C ALA A 52 26.72 -5.51 5.93
N LYS A 53 25.87 -5.84 6.90
CA LYS A 53 26.24 -6.44 8.21
C LYS A 53 25.39 -7.69 8.52
N PRO A 54 25.59 -8.80 7.77
CA PRO A 54 24.67 -9.93 7.77
C PRO A 54 24.65 -10.75 9.08
N ASP A 55 25.61 -10.57 9.98
CA ASP A 55 25.70 -11.26 11.26
C ASP A 55 25.29 -10.37 12.46
N ASP A 56 24.85 -9.13 12.21
CA ASP A 56 24.36 -8.23 13.26
C ASP A 56 22.97 -8.69 13.73
N LYS A 57 22.92 -9.28 14.92
CA LYS A 57 21.70 -9.84 15.50
C LYS A 57 20.57 -8.82 15.63
N GLN A 58 20.90 -7.55 15.91
CA GLN A 58 19.88 -6.51 16.08
C GLN A 58 19.25 -6.17 14.73
N LEU A 59 20.07 -5.95 13.70
CA LEU A 59 19.60 -5.68 12.34
C LEU A 59 18.80 -6.86 11.77
N ILE A 60 19.14 -8.10 12.13
CA ILE A 60 18.36 -9.29 11.74
C ILE A 60 16.95 -9.24 12.35
N ILE A 61 16.85 -8.96 13.66
CA ILE A 61 15.56 -8.88 14.35
C ILE A 61 14.72 -7.73 13.78
N GLU A 62 15.33 -6.57 13.57
CA GLU A 62 14.66 -5.39 13.01
C GLU A 62 14.20 -5.64 11.58
N GLY A 63 15.07 -6.18 10.72
CA GLY A 63 14.72 -6.55 9.35
C GLY A 63 13.54 -7.51 9.29
N MET A 64 13.58 -8.60 10.07
CA MET A 64 12.46 -9.57 10.10
C MET A 64 11.15 -8.95 10.59
N ARG A 65 11.19 -8.08 11.61
CA ARG A 65 10.00 -7.36 12.10
C ARG A 65 9.44 -6.45 11.01
N CYS A 66 10.31 -5.70 10.35
CA CYS A 66 9.94 -4.79 9.27
C CYS A 66 9.29 -5.54 8.11
N TYR A 67 9.89 -6.64 7.67
CA TYR A 67 9.38 -7.46 6.57
C TYR A 67 8.03 -8.10 6.92
N SER A 68 7.89 -8.64 8.12
CA SER A 68 6.62 -9.24 8.58
C SER A 68 5.50 -8.20 8.64
N PHE A 69 5.79 -6.99 9.16
CA PHE A 69 4.83 -5.89 9.19
C PHE A 69 4.41 -5.48 7.78
N LEU A 70 5.36 -5.32 6.86
CA LEU A 70 5.06 -4.95 5.48
C LEU A 70 4.24 -6.00 4.75
N LEU A 71 4.49 -7.30 4.97
CA LEU A 71 3.68 -8.38 4.42
C LEU A 71 2.22 -8.27 4.88
N GLU A 72 1.98 -8.02 6.17
CA GLU A 72 0.64 -7.80 6.71
C GLU A 72 -0.04 -6.58 6.06
N LYS A 73 0.70 -5.47 5.87
CA LYS A 73 0.15 -4.26 5.23
C LYS A 73 -0.08 -4.45 3.73
N ARG A 74 0.75 -5.25 3.05
CA ARG A 74 0.56 -5.62 1.64
C ARG A 74 -0.75 -6.34 1.44
N GLU A 75 -1.10 -7.31 2.29
CA GLU A 75 -2.37 -8.03 2.19
C GLU A 75 -3.57 -7.08 2.30
N LYS A 76 -3.50 -6.10 3.21
CA LYS A 76 -4.53 -5.07 3.32
C LYS A 76 -4.59 -4.17 2.09
N LEU A 77 -3.45 -3.68 1.61
CA LEU A 77 -3.37 -2.88 0.38
C LEU A 77 -3.87 -3.64 -0.85
N GLU A 78 -3.60 -4.94 -0.92
CA GLU A 78 -4.03 -5.82 -2.00
C GLU A 78 -5.56 -5.86 -2.10
N ASN A 79 -6.22 -6.03 -0.96
CA ASN A 79 -7.67 -6.10 -0.88
C ASN A 79 -8.33 -4.74 -1.09
N ASP A 80 -7.77 -3.68 -0.50
CA ASP A 80 -8.42 -2.37 -0.44
C ASP A 80 -8.06 -1.47 -1.64
N VAL A 81 -6.91 -1.69 -2.29
CA VAL A 81 -6.33 -0.77 -3.27
C VAL A 81 -5.92 -1.47 -4.57
N PHE A 82 -4.99 -2.43 -4.55
CA PHE A 82 -4.44 -2.99 -5.79
C PHE A 82 -5.48 -3.66 -6.69
N LYS A 83 -6.40 -4.43 -6.11
CA LYS A 83 -7.49 -5.06 -6.88
C LYS A 83 -8.39 -4.04 -7.56
N LEU A 84 -8.60 -2.87 -6.94
CA LEU A 84 -9.36 -1.78 -7.54
C LEU A 84 -8.55 -1.12 -8.66
N LEU A 85 -7.29 -0.75 -8.40
CA LEU A 85 -6.42 -0.14 -9.40
C LEU A 85 -6.26 -1.02 -10.66
N ARG A 86 -6.11 -2.34 -10.50
CA ARG A 86 -6.00 -3.28 -11.64
C ARG A 86 -7.26 -3.38 -12.49
N ARG A 87 -8.43 -3.12 -11.91
CA ARG A 87 -9.71 -3.12 -12.65
C ARG A 87 -9.95 -1.80 -13.38
N LEU A 88 -9.29 -0.73 -12.96
CA LEU A 88 -9.39 0.57 -13.58
C LEU A 88 -8.50 0.58 -14.82
N ASN A 89 -9.13 0.56 -16.00
CA ASN A 89 -8.45 0.94 -17.22
C ASN A 89 -8.27 2.45 -17.20
N PHE A 90 -7.08 2.92 -16.81
CA PHE A 90 -6.76 4.35 -16.79
C PHE A 90 -6.70 4.87 -18.23
N PRO A 91 -7.65 5.73 -18.68
CA PRO A 91 -7.55 6.34 -19.99
C PRO A 91 -6.28 7.19 -20.05
N GLN A 92 -5.50 7.02 -21.13
CA GLN A 92 -4.27 7.78 -21.33
C GLN A 92 -4.61 9.28 -21.36
N GLY A 93 -4.16 10.01 -20.33
CA GLY A 93 -4.25 11.49 -20.26
C GLY A 93 -5.08 12.09 -19.12
N GLU A 94 -5.78 11.32 -18.29
CA GLU A 94 -6.76 11.88 -17.34
C GLU A 94 -6.37 11.86 -15.85
N LEU A 95 -5.24 11.25 -15.47
CA LEU A 95 -4.85 11.22 -14.06
C LEU A 95 -4.32 12.59 -13.61
N SER A 96 -4.89 13.10 -12.52
CA SER A 96 -4.33 14.26 -11.84
C SER A 96 -2.94 13.93 -11.28
N GLU A 97 -2.14 14.96 -11.01
CA GLU A 97 -0.82 14.77 -10.41
C GLU A 97 -0.88 14.02 -9.07
N ARG A 98 -1.91 14.30 -8.27
CA ARG A 98 -2.16 13.62 -7.00
C ARG A 98 -2.45 12.12 -7.22
N ASP A 99 -3.23 11.78 -8.22
CA ASP A 99 -3.58 10.37 -8.50
C ASP A 99 -2.37 9.61 -9.02
N ARG A 100 -1.54 10.25 -9.87
CA ARG A 100 -0.26 9.68 -10.31
C ARG A 100 0.65 9.39 -9.13
N GLN A 101 0.81 10.34 -8.21
CA GLN A 101 1.63 10.14 -7.00
C GLN A 101 1.10 9.00 -6.14
N PHE A 102 -0.22 8.91 -5.95
CA PHE A 102 -0.84 7.82 -5.21
C PHE A 102 -0.55 6.46 -5.85
N VAL A 103 -0.82 6.33 -7.14
CA VAL A 103 -0.58 5.10 -7.91
C VAL A 103 0.90 4.71 -7.85
N SER A 104 1.81 5.66 -8.02
CA SER A 104 3.25 5.43 -7.91
C SER A 104 3.67 4.93 -6.52
N MET A 105 3.18 5.55 -5.44
CA MET A 105 3.49 5.09 -4.08
C MET A 105 3.03 3.65 -3.84
N VAL A 106 1.84 3.29 -4.32
CA VAL A 106 1.31 1.92 -4.20
C VAL A 106 2.23 0.92 -4.90
N TYR A 107 2.69 1.20 -6.12
CA TYR A 107 3.63 0.33 -6.83
C TYR A 107 5.02 0.29 -6.18
N LEU A 108 5.53 1.41 -5.67
CA LEU A 108 6.82 1.46 -4.97
C LEU A 108 6.81 0.62 -3.70
N ILE A 109 5.70 0.58 -2.95
CA ILE A 109 5.57 -0.31 -1.79
C ILE A 109 5.77 -1.78 -2.21
N ASP A 110 5.17 -2.21 -3.33
CA ASP A 110 5.27 -3.58 -3.81
C ASP A 110 6.70 -3.93 -4.22
N LEU A 111 7.34 -3.05 -4.99
CA LEU A 111 8.75 -3.17 -5.39
C LEU A 111 9.68 -3.26 -4.18
N HIS A 112 9.51 -2.35 -3.21
CA HIS A 112 10.31 -2.37 -1.99
C HIS A 112 10.16 -3.69 -1.23
N LEU A 113 8.94 -4.23 -1.17
CA LEU A 113 8.67 -5.45 -0.43
C LEU A 113 9.36 -6.67 -1.07
N GLU A 114 9.37 -6.77 -2.40
CA GLU A 114 10.11 -7.80 -3.13
C GLU A 114 11.63 -7.69 -2.89
N GLU A 115 12.18 -6.48 -2.99
CA GLU A 115 13.60 -6.23 -2.76
C GLU A 115 14.03 -6.52 -1.31
N ILE A 116 13.23 -6.10 -0.33
CA ILE A 116 13.43 -6.38 1.10
C ILE A 116 13.43 -7.89 1.34
N GLY A 117 12.45 -8.61 0.80
CA GLY A 117 12.35 -10.06 0.90
C GLY A 117 13.58 -10.76 0.36
N GLY A 118 14.06 -10.33 -0.82
CA GLY A 118 15.29 -10.85 -1.44
C GLY A 118 16.54 -10.70 -0.57
N LYS A 119 16.61 -9.68 0.29
CA LYS A 119 17.73 -9.45 1.21
C LYS A 119 17.59 -10.21 2.53
N ILE A 120 16.37 -10.30 3.07
CA ILE A 120 16.12 -10.89 4.40
C ILE A 120 16.05 -12.41 4.36
N GLU A 121 15.36 -12.99 3.39
CA GLU A 121 15.13 -14.45 3.34
C GLU A 121 16.43 -15.29 3.35
N PRO A 122 17.51 -14.91 2.63
CA PRO A 122 18.77 -15.64 2.70
C PRO A 122 19.43 -15.60 4.08
N VAL A 123 19.27 -14.51 4.82
CA VAL A 123 19.82 -14.35 6.18
C VAL A 123 19.08 -15.27 7.14
N VAL A 124 17.74 -15.30 7.07
CA VAL A 124 16.90 -16.18 7.89
C VAL A 124 17.23 -17.65 7.65
N LYS A 125 17.33 -18.07 6.38
CA LYS A 125 17.68 -19.45 6.01
C LYS A 125 19.06 -19.86 6.58
N ARG A 126 20.06 -18.98 6.50
CA ARG A 126 21.38 -19.22 7.10
C ARG A 126 21.30 -19.46 8.61
N HIS A 127 20.52 -18.67 9.35
CA HIS A 127 20.42 -18.88 10.81
C HIS A 127 19.62 -20.11 11.21
N GLN A 128 18.55 -20.45 10.50
CA GLN A 128 17.81 -21.70 10.75
C GLN A 128 18.68 -22.95 10.53
N SER A 129 19.59 -22.91 9.53
CA SER A 129 20.54 -24.01 9.31
C SER A 129 21.65 -24.12 10.36
N LYS A 130 22.05 -22.99 10.99
CA LYS A 130 23.10 -22.98 12.04
C LYS A 130 22.59 -23.49 13.40
N GLY A 131 21.31 -23.32 13.72
CA GLY A 131 20.71 -23.79 14.97
C GLY A 131 20.29 -25.26 15.02
N ARG A 132 20.50 -26.03 13.93
CA ARG A 132 20.18 -27.47 13.82
C ARG A 132 21.40 -28.38 13.97
N LYS A 133 22.52 -27.88 14.49
CA LYS A 133 23.72 -28.67 14.79
C LYS A 133 23.98 -28.70 16.29
#